data_AF-A0AAV4AZC2-F1
#
_entry.id   AF-A0AAV4AZC2-F1
#
_cell.length_a   1.000
_cell.length_b   1.000
_cell.length_c   1.000
_cell.angle_alpha   90.00
_cell.angle_beta   90.00
_cell.angle_gamma   90.00
#
_symmetry.space_group_name_H-M   'P 1'
#
loop_
_entity.id
_entity.type
_entity.pdbx_description
1 polymer ?
#
loop_
_entity_poly.entity_id
_entity_poly.type
_entity_poly.pdbx_seq_one_letter_code
_entity_poly.pdbx_strand_id
1 'polypeptide(L)'
;MISHFIDSYLNPDAIELLLFCISCAGQNKNWTMFRYMYHLFPIKKRFTKVMLTFPIRRHSYSECDKDAGLVNQQFRAEVPSDWPQYFEQAQRSSHPFTVSKTLATT
;
A
#
# COMPACT_ATOMS: atom_id res chain seq x y z
N MET A 1 18.53 -12.00 -8.06
CA MET A 1 18.87 -11.61 -6.68
C MET A 1 18.31 -12.59 -5.65
N ILE A 2 16.99 -12.72 -5.45
CA ILE A 2 16.45 -13.66 -4.45
C ILE A 2 16.63 -15.14 -4.81
N SER A 3 16.47 -15.53 -6.09
CA SER A 3 16.74 -16.92 -6.52
C SER A 3 18.18 -17.32 -6.27
N HIS A 4 19.11 -16.46 -6.67
CA HIS A 4 20.54 -16.67 -6.43
C HIS A 4 20.85 -16.79 -4.94
N PHE A 5 20.20 -16.00 -4.08
CA PHE A 5 20.35 -16.17 -2.63
C PHE A 5 19.89 -17.55 -2.13
N ILE A 6 18.70 -17.97 -2.55
CA ILE A 6 18.12 -19.27 -2.17
C ILE A 6 18.97 -20.44 -2.67
N ASP A 7 19.54 -20.32 -3.87
CA ASP A 7 20.25 -21.41 -4.53
C ASP A 7 21.74 -21.46 -4.16
N SER A 8 22.36 -20.33 -3.84
CA SER A 8 23.81 -20.24 -3.64
C SER A 8 24.25 -20.04 -2.19
N TYR A 9 23.38 -19.50 -1.33
CA TYR A 9 23.79 -19.10 0.03
C TYR A 9 22.85 -19.59 1.14
N LEU A 10 21.58 -19.91 0.83
CA LEU A 10 20.64 -20.36 1.83
C LEU A 10 20.95 -21.79 2.27
N ASN A 11 20.98 -22.01 3.59
CA ASN A 11 21.15 -23.34 4.17
C ASN A 11 20.16 -24.34 3.53
N PRO A 12 20.64 -25.48 2.98
CA PRO A 12 19.78 -26.53 2.42
C PRO A 12 18.70 -27.02 3.39
N ASP A 13 18.99 -27.04 4.69
CA ASP A 13 18.07 -27.55 5.73
C ASP A 13 16.94 -26.56 6.06
N ALA A 14 17.02 -25.31 5.59
CA ALA A 14 15.95 -24.35 5.77
C ALA A 14 14.73 -24.75 4.92
N ILE A 15 13.69 -25.28 5.57
CA ILE A 15 12.47 -25.79 4.91
C ILE A 15 11.29 -24.81 4.92
N GLU A 16 11.33 -23.77 5.76
CA GLU A 16 10.29 -22.75 5.84
C GLU A 16 10.79 -21.39 5.36
N LEU A 17 10.00 -20.71 4.53
CA LEU A 17 10.29 -19.37 4.04
C LEU A 17 9.29 -18.36 4.59
N LEU A 18 9.79 -17.36 5.32
CA LEU A 18 9.03 -16.26 5.92
C LEU A 18 9.34 -14.95 5.21
N LEU A 19 8.34 -14.31 4.64
CA LEU A 19 8.49 -13.07 3.88
C LEU A 19 7.62 -11.95 4.45
N PHE A 20 8.27 -10.88 4.90
CA PHE A 20 7.59 -9.67 5.33
C PHE A 20 7.40 -8.73 4.14
N CYS A 21 6.16 -8.56 3.72
CA CYS A 21 5.79 -7.74 2.57
C CYS A 21 5.30 -6.39 3.05
N ILE A 22 6.08 -5.34 2.77
CA ILE A 22 5.73 -3.98 3.18
C ILE A 22 4.40 -3.53 2.55
N SER A 23 4.08 -3.95 1.33
CA SER A 23 2.88 -3.53 0.58
C SER A 23 1.75 -4.56 0.59
N CYS A 24 0.51 -4.10 0.83
CA CYS A 24 -0.71 -4.91 0.82
C CYS A 24 -0.84 -5.71 -0.47
N ALA A 25 -1.30 -6.97 -0.40
CA ALA A 25 -1.40 -7.86 -1.55
C ALA A 25 -2.12 -7.24 -2.78
N GLY A 26 -3.20 -6.48 -2.56
CA GLY A 26 -3.94 -5.78 -3.63
C GLY A 26 -3.23 -4.57 -4.24
N GLN A 27 -2.28 -3.95 -3.53
CA GLN A 27 -1.42 -2.88 -4.04
C GLN A 27 -0.07 -3.40 -4.53
N ASN A 28 0.24 -4.66 -4.26
CA ASN A 28 1.54 -5.24 -4.54
C ASN A 28 1.61 -5.55 -6.05
N LYS A 29 2.16 -4.61 -6.82
CA LYS A 29 2.42 -4.76 -8.26
C LYS A 29 3.40 -5.90 -8.59
N ASN A 30 3.97 -6.56 -7.59
CA ASN A 30 5.03 -7.55 -7.76
C ASN A 30 4.48 -8.99 -7.93
N TRP A 31 3.61 -9.18 -8.92
CA TRP A 31 2.99 -10.48 -9.23
C TRP A 31 4.03 -11.57 -9.54
N THR A 32 5.17 -11.15 -10.09
CA THR A 32 6.34 -11.99 -10.34
C THR A 32 6.85 -12.65 -9.06
N MET A 33 6.84 -11.95 -7.92
CA MET A 33 7.27 -12.52 -6.65
C MET A 33 6.31 -13.60 -6.16
N PHE A 34 4.99 -13.40 -6.26
CA PHE A 34 4.02 -14.43 -5.89
C PHE A 34 4.13 -15.67 -6.78
N ARG A 35 4.27 -15.49 -8.09
CA ARG A 35 4.51 -16.60 -9.03
C ARG A 35 5.79 -17.33 -8.72
N TYR A 36 6.84 -16.61 -8.35
CA TYR A 36 8.11 -17.21 -7.98
C TYR A 36 8.00 -18.00 -6.66
N MET A 37 7.29 -17.49 -5.65
CA MET A 37 7.00 -18.26 -4.42
C MET A 37 6.18 -19.52 -4.70
N TYR A 38 5.19 -19.43 -5.58
CA TYR A 38 4.44 -20.59 -6.06
C TYR A 38 5.32 -21.58 -6.84
N HIS A 39 6.34 -21.10 -7.57
CA HIS A 39 7.29 -22.02 -8.19
C HIS A 39 8.16 -22.72 -7.13
N LEU A 40 8.60 -22.03 -6.08
CA LEU A 40 9.48 -22.59 -5.06
C LEU A 40 8.82 -23.67 -4.19
N PHE A 41 7.50 -23.59 -3.95
CA PHE A 41 6.76 -24.53 -3.11
C PHE A 41 6.32 -25.79 -3.88
N PRO A 42 5.24 -25.83 -4.66
CA PRO A 42 4.79 -27.06 -5.33
C PRO A 42 5.71 -27.57 -6.45
N ILE A 43 6.39 -26.67 -7.18
CA ILE A 43 7.14 -27.07 -8.40
C ILE A 43 8.57 -27.49 -8.04
N LYS A 44 9.35 -26.58 -7.44
CA LYS A 44 10.75 -26.83 -7.07
C LYS A 44 10.86 -27.67 -5.80
N LYS A 45 9.81 -27.73 -4.96
CA LYS A 45 9.79 -28.42 -3.66
C LYS A 45 10.95 -28.02 -2.75
N ARG A 46 11.40 -26.76 -2.87
CA ARG A 46 12.53 -26.24 -2.08
C ARG A 46 12.14 -25.97 -0.63
N PHE A 47 10.88 -25.62 -0.41
CA PHE A 47 10.31 -25.32 0.91
C PHE A 47 9.08 -26.20 1.12
N THR A 48 8.74 -26.50 2.37
CA THR A 48 7.49 -27.16 2.76
C THR A 48 6.40 -26.15 3.12
N LYS A 49 6.80 -24.91 3.42
CA LYS A 49 5.92 -23.81 3.79
C LYS A 49 6.48 -22.47 3.34
N VAL A 50 5.64 -21.66 2.72
CA VAL A 50 5.96 -20.26 2.39
C VAL A 50 4.89 -19.37 3.01
N MET A 51 5.28 -18.51 3.95
CA MET A 51 4.39 -17.57 4.62
C MET A 51 4.72 -16.13 4.20
N LEU A 52 3.72 -15.43 3.68
CA LEU A 52 3.80 -14.01 3.39
C LEU A 52 3.03 -13.23 4.45
N THR A 53 3.76 -12.46 5.25
CA THR A 53 3.20 -11.61 6.29
C THR A 53 3.13 -10.18 5.79
N PHE A 54 1.93 -9.62 5.76
CA PHE A 54 1.71 -8.21 5.51
C PHE A 54 1.51 -7.52 6.86
N PRO A 55 2.51 -6.82 7.40
CA PRO A 55 2.33 -6.10 8.65
C PRO A 55 1.24 -5.06 8.48
N ILE A 56 0.42 -4.89 9.51
CA ILE A 56 -0.58 -3.83 9.54
C ILE A 56 0.17 -2.50 9.49
N ARG A 57 0.10 -1.83 8.34
CA ARG A 57 0.65 -0.48 8.20
C ARG A 57 -0.22 0.48 8.98
N ARG A 58 0.27 1.01 10.10
CA ARG A 58 -0.37 2.16 10.77
C ARG A 58 -0.50 3.39 9.85
N HIS A 59 0.32 3.49 8.80
CA HIS A 59 0.27 4.61 7.84
C HIS A 59 -1.02 4.64 7.01
N SER A 60 -1.56 3.49 6.60
CA SER A 60 -2.83 3.43 5.85
C SER A 60 -4.07 3.75 6.71
N TYR A 61 -3.87 4.00 8.01
CA TYR A 61 -4.88 4.49 8.95
C TYR A 61 -4.58 5.91 9.44
N SER A 62 -3.60 6.60 8.87
CA SER A 62 -3.41 8.03 9.15
C SER A 62 -4.70 8.74 8.78
N GLU A 63 -5.30 9.48 9.71
CA GLU A 63 -6.53 10.24 9.44
C GLU A 63 -6.33 11.17 8.22
N CYS A 64 -5.11 11.69 8.05
CA CYS A 64 -4.74 12.49 6.87
C CYS A 64 -4.87 11.72 5.55
N ASP A 65 -4.48 10.44 5.50
CA ASP A 65 -4.61 9.61 4.28
C ASP A 65 -6.08 9.26 4.00
N LYS A 66 -6.90 9.12 5.06
CA LYS A 66 -8.35 8.92 4.92
C LYS A 66 -9.01 10.18 4.39
N ASP A 67 -8.68 11.34 4.95
CA ASP A 67 -9.20 12.64 4.52
C ASP A 67 -8.80 12.92 3.06
N ALA A 68 -7.54 12.66 2.69
CA ALA A 68 -7.07 12.78 1.32
C ALA A 68 -7.80 11.82 0.34
N GLY A 69 -8.23 10.65 0.82
CA GLY A 69 -9.05 9.71 0.05
C GLY A 69 -10.49 10.15 -0.16
N LEU A 70 -11.01 11.05 0.68
CA LEU A 70 -12.36 11.61 0.55
C LEU A 70 -12.43 12.75 -0.47
N VAL A 71 -11.29 13.36 -0.81
CA VAL A 71 -11.22 14.44 -1.79
C VAL A 71 -11.15 13.89 -3.22
N ASN A 72 -11.77 14.60 -4.17
CA ASN A 72 -11.95 14.11 -5.55
C ASN A 72 -10.63 14.04 -6.34
N GLN A 73 -9.95 12.89 -6.35
CA GLN A 73 -8.65 12.71 -7.02
C GLN A 73 -8.57 13.05 -8.53
N GLN A 74 -9.70 13.35 -9.20
CA GLN A 74 -9.72 13.76 -10.61
C GLN A 74 -9.59 15.27 -10.83
N PHE A 75 -9.70 16.09 -9.77
CA PHE A 75 -9.55 17.54 -9.87
C PHE A 75 -8.08 17.94 -9.66
N ARG A 76 -7.62 18.94 -10.41
CA ARG A 76 -6.23 19.42 -10.37
C ARG A 76 -6.19 20.76 -9.64
N ALA A 77 -5.57 20.78 -8.46
CA ALA A 77 -5.25 22.00 -7.74
C ALA A 77 -3.79 22.39 -8.00
N GLU A 78 -3.54 23.59 -8.48
CA GLU A 78 -2.18 24.09 -8.76
C GLU A 78 -1.75 25.15 -7.75
N VAL A 79 -2.70 25.93 -7.24
CA VAL A 79 -2.45 26.99 -6.27
C VAL A 79 -3.28 26.81 -5.00
N PRO A 80 -2.83 27.36 -3.84
CA PRO A 80 -3.58 27.26 -2.58
C PRO A 80 -5.05 27.70 -2.66
N SER A 81 -5.38 28.65 -3.53
CA SER A 81 -6.75 29.16 -3.73
C SER A 81 -7.71 28.19 -4.41
N ASP A 82 -7.21 27.09 -5.01
CA ASP A 82 -8.05 26.09 -5.69
C ASP A 82 -8.68 25.11 -4.69
N TRP A 83 -8.06 24.95 -3.52
CA TRP A 83 -8.43 23.97 -2.50
C TRP A 83 -9.82 24.18 -1.85
N PRO A 84 -10.32 25.41 -1.62
CA PRO A 84 -11.66 25.59 -1.06
C PRO A 84 -12.76 24.93 -1.92
N GLN A 85 -12.72 25.14 -3.25
CA GLN A 85 -13.67 24.50 -4.18
C GLN A 85 -13.51 22.97 -4.17
N TYR A 86 -12.28 22.50 -3.96
CA TYR A 86 -11.93 21.08 -3.93
C TYR A 86 -12.54 20.35 -2.71
N PHE A 87 -12.51 20.97 -1.53
CA PHE A 87 -13.16 20.44 -0.33
C PHE A 87 -14.69 20.55 -0.38
N GLU A 88 -15.24 21.62 -0.97
CA GLU A 88 -16.69 21.79 -1.16
C GLU A 88 -17.29 20.73 -2.10
N GLN A 89 -16.56 20.33 -3.16
CA GLN A 89 -17.00 19.34 -4.14
C GLN A 89 -16.71 17.88 -3.73
N ALA A 90 -16.04 17.66 -2.60
CA ALA A 90 -15.74 16.33 -2.10
C ALA A 90 -17.02 15.63 -1.61
N GLN A 91 -17.66 14.85 -2.48
CA GLN A 91 -18.83 14.04 -2.12
C GLN A 91 -18.79 12.65 -2.74
N ARG A 92 -18.56 11.65 -1.89
CA ARG A 92 -19.12 10.31 -2.03
C ARG A 92 -19.63 9.86 -0.66
N SER A 93 -20.89 10.22 -0.39
CA SER A 93 -21.81 9.71 0.64
C SER A 93 -22.12 10.52 1.92
N SER A 94 -21.39 11.56 2.35
CA SER A 94 -21.81 12.27 3.59
C SER A 94 -21.21 13.66 3.90
N HIS A 95 -20.83 14.48 2.91
CA HIS A 95 -20.31 15.86 3.15
C HIS A 95 -19.29 15.94 4.32
N PRO A 96 -18.13 15.26 4.21
CA PRO A 96 -17.22 15.06 5.35
C PRO A 96 -16.52 16.33 5.84
N PHE A 97 -16.52 17.41 5.05
CA PHE A 97 -15.79 18.64 5.37
C PHE A 97 -16.73 19.83 5.59
N THR A 98 -16.48 20.61 6.64
CA THR A 98 -17.09 21.93 6.86
C THR A 98 -16.08 23.00 6.48
N VAL A 99 -16.33 23.74 5.39
CA VAL A 99 -15.44 24.79 4.90
C VAL A 99 -15.86 26.14 5.48
N SER A 100 -14.98 26.77 6.26
CA SER A 100 -15.19 28.12 6.82
C SER A 100 -14.19 29.11 6.22
N LYS A 101 -14.67 30.29 5.83
CA LYS A 101 -13.81 31.39 5.36
C LYS A 101 -13.37 32.19 6.57
N THR A 102 -12.09 32.11 6.92
CA THR A 102 -11.51 33.01 7.93
C THR A 102 -11.11 34.30 7.22
N LEU A 103 -11.73 35.42 7.60
CA LEU A 103 -11.23 36.74 7.21
C LEU A 103 -9.90 36.94 7.93
N ALA A 104 -8.83 37.18 7.17
CA ALA A 104 -7.56 37.58 7.74
C ALA A 104 -7.80 38.87 8.53
N THR A 105 -7.74 38.78 9.85
CA THR A 105 -7.77 39.93 10.74
C THR A 105 -6.47 40.70 10.48
N THR A 106 -6.61 41.90 9.93
CA THR A 106 -5.51 42.81 9.60
C THR A 106 -4.97 43.45 10.87
#